data_AF-A0A2N1WEP7-F1
#
_entry.id   AF-A0A2N1WEP7-F1
#
_cell.length_a   1.000
_cell.length_b   1.000
_cell.length_c   1.000
_cell.angle_alpha   90.00
_cell.angle_beta   90.00
_cell.angle_gamma   90.00
#
_symmetry.space_group_name_H-M   'P 1'
#
loop_
_entity.id
_entity.type
_entity.pdbx_description
1 polymer ?
#
loop_
_entity_poly.entity_id
_entity_poly.type
_entity_poly.pdbx_seq_one_letter_code
_entity_poly.pdbx_strand_id
1 'polypeptide(L)'
;AMIAAPLMYLAAIALTQLVVLLIASGYGLAAGIDIFSEIWAPAGLPRIWLVTLYAALVQSLWLLPIFGWLMLCSSFAPRLPILVAIVVPALIGLFQHFWSFFTDFRMPDFNLMLIVLQRLGRGVVPMNVELEQVEGGDMANFGAESLISFKSVSNILFSLEMWIGVAIGLLFLAGAVWFRKRATDA
;
A
#
# COMPACT_ATOMS: atom_id res chain seq x y z
N ALA A 1 15.35 -6.88 -9.82
CA ALA A 1 14.53 -5.71 -9.43
C ALA A 1 13.54 -6.03 -8.31
N MET A 2 12.70 -7.08 -8.45
CA MET A 2 11.59 -7.40 -7.52
C MET A 2 12.01 -7.65 -6.05
N ILE A 3 13.20 -8.23 -5.82
CA ILE A 3 13.76 -8.45 -4.48
C ILE A 3 14.64 -7.28 -4.03
N ALA A 4 15.33 -6.64 -4.98
CA ALA A 4 16.24 -5.53 -4.68
C ALA A 4 15.50 -4.29 -4.17
N ALA A 5 14.33 -3.96 -4.73
CA ALA A 5 13.53 -2.81 -4.31
C ALA A 5 13.08 -2.91 -2.84
N PRO A 6 12.41 -3.99 -2.38
CA PRO A 6 12.03 -4.11 -0.97
C PRO A 6 13.24 -4.25 -0.05
N LEU A 7 14.35 -4.84 -0.51
CA LEU A 7 15.57 -4.94 0.29
C LEU A 7 16.24 -3.57 0.50
N MET A 8 16.31 -2.73 -0.53
CA MET A 8 16.82 -1.36 -0.41
C MET A 8 15.94 -0.51 0.50
N TYR A 9 14.62 -0.66 0.39
CA TYR A 9 13.66 0.01 1.27
C TYR A 9 13.84 -0.42 2.74
N LEU A 10 13.98 -1.72 2.99
CA LEU A 10 14.26 -2.24 4.32
C LEU A 10 15.61 -1.74 4.84
N ALA A 11 16.65 -1.73 4.01
CA ALA A 11 17.98 -1.23 4.40
C ALA A 11 17.93 0.24 4.81
N ALA A 12 17.20 1.08 4.08
CA ALA A 12 17.01 2.49 4.44
C ALA A 12 16.29 2.64 5.78
N ILE A 13 15.20 1.89 6.00
CA ILE A 13 14.46 1.90 7.27
C ILE A 13 15.33 1.41 8.42
N ALA A 14 16.01 0.28 8.25
CA ALA A 14 16.90 -0.29 9.24
C ALA A 14 18.02 0.68 9.61
N LEU A 15 18.60 1.37 8.62
CA LEU A 15 19.61 2.38 8.85
C LEU A 15 19.05 3.55 9.67
N THR A 16 17.87 4.08 9.32
CA THR A 16 17.25 5.17 10.10
C THR A 16 16.94 4.75 11.53
N GLN A 17 16.41 3.54 11.73
CA GLN A 17 16.12 3.00 13.06
C GLN A 17 17.40 2.83 13.89
N LEU A 18 18.48 2.31 13.30
CA LEU A 18 19.77 2.18 13.96
C LEU A 18 20.37 3.55 14.32
N VAL A 19 20.30 4.53 13.42
CA VAL A 19 20.79 5.89 13.71
C VAL A 19 20.04 6.51 14.89
N VAL A 20 18.70 6.40 14.91
CA VAL A 20 17.88 6.90 16.03
C VAL A 20 18.21 6.18 17.33
N LEU A 21 18.38 4.86 17.30
CA LEU A 21 18.78 4.07 18.48
C LEU A 21 20.17 4.41 18.99
N LEU A 22 21.12 4.70 18.10
CA LEU A 22 22.46 5.13 18.48
C LEU A 22 22.43 6.50 19.15
N ILE A 23 21.64 7.45 18.62
CA ILE A 23 21.42 8.75 19.24
C ILE A 23 20.78 8.56 20.63
N ALA A 24 19.72 7.77 20.73
CA ALA A 24 19.04 7.48 22.00
C ALA A 24 19.99 6.80 23.01
N SER A 25 20.84 5.88 22.56
CA SER A 25 21.86 5.22 23.38
C SER A 25 22.89 6.22 23.92
N GLY A 26 23.29 7.21 23.10
CA GLY A 26 24.18 8.29 23.53
C GLY A 26 23.57 9.14 24.66
N TYR A 27 22.30 9.50 24.55
CA TYR A 27 21.58 10.20 25.62
C TYR A 27 21.35 9.32 26.86
N GLY A 28 21.03 8.03 26.67
CA GLY A 28 20.83 7.08 27.77
C GLY A 28 22.08 6.86 28.62
N LEU A 29 23.25 6.79 27.97
CA LEU A 29 24.56 6.75 28.64
C LEU A 29 24.83 8.01 29.47
N ALA A 30 24.52 9.18 28.92
CA ALA A 30 24.68 10.45 29.64
C ALA A 30 23.73 10.55 30.85
N ALA A 31 22.59 9.86 30.81
CA ALA A 31 21.62 9.78 31.90
C ALA A 31 21.92 8.66 32.94
N GLY A 32 22.95 7.82 32.71
CA GLY A 32 23.31 6.71 33.59
C GLY A 32 22.32 5.54 33.59
N ILE A 33 21.53 5.39 32.51
CA ILE A 33 20.51 4.36 32.36
C ILE A 33 21.11 3.12 31.67
N ASP A 34 20.67 1.92 32.06
CA ASP A 34 21.00 0.68 31.37
C ASP A 34 20.38 0.65 29.97
N ILE A 35 21.21 0.98 28.98
CA ILE A 35 20.85 1.10 27.55
C ILE A 35 20.21 -0.20 27.01
N PHE A 36 20.70 -1.35 27.48
CA PHE A 36 20.32 -2.63 26.88
C PHE A 36 18.91 -3.04 27.28
N SER A 37 18.51 -2.82 28.53
CA SER A 37 17.17 -3.13 29.03
C SER A 37 16.13 -2.08 28.66
N GLU A 38 16.53 -0.79 28.65
CA GLU A 38 15.56 0.31 28.46
C GLU A 38 15.42 0.75 27.00
N ILE A 39 16.46 0.59 26.17
CA ILE A 39 16.47 1.12 24.79
C ILE A 39 16.49 -0.01 23.77
N TRP A 40 17.38 -1.00 23.90
CA TRP A 40 17.56 -2.04 22.88
C TRP A 40 16.58 -3.20 22.99
N ALA A 41 16.30 -3.67 24.21
CA ALA A 41 15.37 -4.79 24.44
C ALA A 41 13.92 -4.47 24.02
N PRO A 42 13.35 -3.29 24.32
CA PRO A 42 11.99 -2.95 23.89
C PRO A 42 11.90 -2.60 22.40
N ALA A 43 13.01 -2.25 21.75
CA ALA A 43 13.01 -1.82 20.36
C ALA A 43 12.59 -2.93 19.37
N GLY A 44 12.72 -4.21 19.73
CA GLY A 44 12.16 -5.32 18.95
C GLY A 44 12.55 -5.35 17.46
N LEU A 45 13.73 -4.82 17.09
CA LEU A 45 14.10 -4.53 15.69
C LEU A 45 13.93 -5.71 14.72
N PRO A 46 14.36 -6.95 15.06
CA PRO A 46 14.26 -8.06 14.13
C PRO A 46 12.81 -8.36 13.76
N ARG A 47 11.88 -8.24 14.74
CA ARG A 47 10.44 -8.40 14.51
C ARG A 47 9.94 -7.33 13.54
N ILE A 48 10.30 -6.07 13.78
CA ILE A 48 9.86 -4.94 12.95
C ILE A 48 10.34 -5.12 11.50
N TRP A 49 11.60 -5.49 11.29
CA TRP A 49 12.14 -5.71 9.95
C TRP A 49 11.44 -6.85 9.22
N LEU A 50 11.17 -7.96 9.90
CA LEU A 50 10.45 -9.09 9.31
C LEU A 50 9.00 -8.74 8.95
N VAL A 51 8.28 -8.03 9.84
CA VAL A 51 6.92 -7.55 9.54
C VAL A 51 6.94 -6.59 8.36
N THR A 52 7.94 -5.70 8.29
CA THR A 52 8.05 -4.70 7.21
C THR A 52 8.34 -5.37 5.87
N LEU A 53 9.23 -6.37 5.85
CA LEU A 53 9.50 -7.16 4.65
C LEU A 53 8.24 -7.89 4.18
N TYR A 54 7.53 -8.53 5.11
CA TYR A 54 6.29 -9.23 4.82
C TYR A 54 5.22 -8.27 4.28
N ALA A 55 5.03 -7.13 4.94
CA ALA A 55 4.11 -6.08 4.50
C ALA A 55 4.45 -5.53 3.11
N ALA A 56 5.73 -5.36 2.77
CA ALA A 56 6.14 -4.91 1.44
C ALA A 56 5.78 -5.93 0.33
N LEU A 57 5.85 -7.23 0.63
CA LEU A 57 5.42 -8.28 -0.31
C LEU A 57 3.91 -8.27 -0.49
N VAL A 58 3.15 -8.19 0.60
CA VAL A 58 1.68 -8.10 0.53
C VAL A 58 1.25 -6.80 -0.15
N GLN A 59 1.93 -5.68 0.08
CA GLN A 59 1.72 -4.40 -0.61
C GLN A 59 1.88 -4.55 -2.13
N SER A 60 2.88 -5.30 -2.58
CA SER A 60 3.12 -5.53 -4.00
C SER A 60 1.94 -6.28 -4.64
N LEU A 61 1.35 -7.23 -3.91
CA LEU A 61 0.15 -7.95 -4.32
C LEU A 61 -1.10 -7.07 -4.27
N TRP A 62 -1.19 -6.18 -3.29
CA TRP A 62 -2.25 -5.18 -3.15
C TRP A 62 -2.23 -4.11 -4.24
N LEU A 63 -1.09 -3.79 -4.83
CA LEU A 63 -1.03 -2.83 -5.95
C LEU A 63 -1.09 -3.49 -7.32
N LEU A 64 -1.15 -4.83 -7.38
CA LEU A 64 -1.18 -5.60 -8.62
C LEU A 64 -2.25 -5.14 -9.64
N PRO A 65 -3.47 -4.73 -9.26
CA PRO A 65 -4.47 -4.29 -10.23
C PRO A 65 -4.11 -2.97 -10.90
N ILE A 66 -3.47 -2.07 -10.15
CA ILE A 66 -3.02 -0.78 -10.65
C ILE A 66 -1.85 -0.98 -11.62
N PHE A 67 -0.88 -1.83 -11.26
CA PHE A 67 0.20 -2.19 -12.16
C PHE A 67 -0.31 -2.90 -13.42
N GLY A 68 -1.29 -3.81 -13.28
CA GLY A 68 -1.94 -4.47 -14.40
C GLY A 68 -2.64 -3.48 -15.33
N TRP A 69 -3.38 -2.54 -14.77
CA TRP A 69 -4.04 -1.47 -15.53
C TRP A 69 -3.05 -0.60 -16.30
N LEU A 70 -1.97 -0.15 -15.64
CA LEU A 70 -0.93 0.65 -16.28
C LEU A 70 -0.25 -0.10 -17.43
N MET A 71 0.03 -1.39 -17.25
CA MET A 71 0.58 -2.24 -18.30
C MET A 71 -0.39 -2.41 -19.47
N LEU A 72 -1.69 -2.56 -19.20
CA LEU A 72 -2.73 -2.63 -20.21
C LEU A 72 -2.80 -1.33 -21.02
N CYS A 73 -2.88 -0.17 -20.36
CA CYS A 73 -2.88 1.14 -21.02
C CYS A 73 -1.60 1.37 -21.83
N SER A 74 -0.44 0.94 -21.32
CA SER A 74 0.83 1.01 -22.04
C SER A 74 0.83 0.19 -23.32
N SER A 75 0.18 -0.97 -23.33
CA SER A 75 0.07 -1.82 -24.52
C SER A 75 -0.92 -1.28 -25.55
N PHE A 76 -1.95 -0.57 -25.09
CA PHE A 76 -3.06 -0.11 -25.94
C PHE A 76 -2.80 1.26 -26.58
N ALA A 77 -2.14 2.19 -25.89
CA ALA A 77 -1.91 3.55 -26.37
C ALA A 77 -0.42 3.96 -26.25
N PRO A 78 0.42 3.69 -27.27
CA PRO A 78 1.88 3.87 -27.19
C PRO A 78 2.33 5.32 -26.99
N ARG A 79 1.50 6.28 -27.41
CA ARG A 79 1.89 7.70 -27.50
C ARG A 79 1.66 8.47 -26.19
N LEU A 80 0.64 8.09 -25.40
CA LEU A 80 0.24 8.79 -24.17
C LEU A 80 -0.32 7.82 -23.10
N PRO A 81 0.43 6.79 -22.68
CA PRO A 81 -0.09 5.72 -21.83
C PRO A 81 -0.50 6.18 -20.43
N ILE A 82 0.28 7.09 -19.83
CA ILE A 82 0.00 7.66 -18.50
C ILE A 82 -1.27 8.51 -18.55
N LEU A 83 -1.46 9.29 -19.61
CA LEU A 83 -2.65 10.13 -19.77
C LEU A 83 -3.90 9.26 -19.82
N VAL A 84 -3.91 8.19 -20.63
CA VAL A 84 -5.03 7.26 -20.72
C VAL A 84 -5.30 6.59 -19.36
N ALA A 85 -4.25 6.18 -18.66
CA ALA A 85 -4.39 5.51 -17.37
C ALA A 85 -5.07 6.37 -16.29
N ILE A 86 -4.90 7.70 -16.34
CA ILE A 86 -5.51 8.65 -15.40
C ILE A 86 -6.89 9.10 -15.90
N VAL A 87 -6.99 9.44 -17.18
CA VAL A 87 -8.22 10.00 -17.78
C VAL A 87 -9.36 8.99 -17.76
N VAL A 88 -9.09 7.70 -17.99
CA VAL A 88 -10.16 6.69 -18.04
C VAL A 88 -10.86 6.52 -16.68
N PRO A 89 -10.16 6.26 -15.55
CA PRO A 89 -10.80 6.25 -14.23
C PRO A 89 -11.45 7.59 -13.87
N ALA A 90 -10.83 8.72 -14.23
CA ALA A 90 -11.37 10.04 -13.93
C ALA A 90 -12.69 10.31 -14.66
N LEU A 91 -12.79 9.97 -15.95
CA LEU A 91 -14.03 10.11 -16.72
C LEU A 91 -15.13 9.20 -16.19
N ILE A 92 -14.81 7.97 -15.82
CA ILE A 92 -15.78 7.04 -15.24
C ILE A 92 -16.28 7.57 -13.89
N GLY A 93 -15.38 8.03 -13.01
CA GLY A 93 -15.74 8.60 -11.71
C GLY A 93 -16.57 9.88 -11.84
N LEU A 94 -16.23 10.75 -12.80
CA LEU A 94 -16.99 11.96 -13.11
C LEU A 94 -18.39 11.62 -13.62
N PHE A 95 -18.49 10.64 -14.52
CA PHE A 95 -19.77 10.18 -15.05
C PHE A 95 -20.66 9.56 -13.96
N GLN A 96 -20.10 8.77 -13.06
CA GLN A 96 -20.81 8.21 -11.90
C GLN A 96 -21.35 9.31 -10.99
N HIS A 97 -20.54 10.34 -10.72
CA HIS A 97 -20.96 11.48 -9.91
C HIS A 97 -22.05 12.30 -10.58
N PHE A 98 -21.91 12.57 -11.89
CA PHE A 98 -22.93 13.23 -12.69
C PHE A 98 -24.24 12.44 -12.65
N TRP A 99 -24.20 11.13 -12.93
CA TRP A 99 -25.39 10.27 -12.92
C TRP A 99 -26.10 10.25 -11.57
N SER A 100 -25.36 10.04 -10.48
CA SER A 100 -25.90 9.99 -9.11
C SER A 100 -26.50 11.34 -8.68
N PHE A 101 -25.92 12.45 -9.14
CA PHE A 101 -26.45 13.78 -8.89
C PHE A 101 -27.82 14.00 -9.56
N PHE A 102 -28.00 13.54 -10.80
CA PHE A 102 -29.25 13.70 -11.54
C PHE A 102 -30.36 12.71 -11.12
N THR A 103 -30.00 11.55 -10.59
CA THR A 103 -30.97 10.51 -10.22
C THR A 103 -31.41 10.63 -8.77
N ASP A 104 -30.46 10.77 -7.84
CA ASP A 104 -30.74 10.61 -6.42
C ASP A 104 -30.33 11.83 -5.56
N PHE A 105 -29.75 12.89 -6.14
CA PHE A 105 -29.18 14.04 -5.42
C PHE A 105 -28.24 13.65 -4.25
N ARG A 106 -27.61 12.48 -4.37
CA ARG A 106 -26.69 11.92 -3.37
C ARG A 106 -25.35 11.60 -3.99
N MET A 107 -24.32 11.58 -3.14
CA MET A 107 -23.00 11.10 -3.53
C MET A 107 -23.08 9.60 -3.88
N PRO A 108 -22.44 9.13 -4.96
CA PRO A 108 -22.49 7.71 -5.33
C PRO A 108 -21.82 6.84 -4.25
N ASP A 109 -22.51 5.79 -3.80
CA ASP A 109 -21.97 4.81 -2.86
C ASP A 109 -20.83 3.96 -3.48
N PHE A 110 -20.87 3.75 -4.80
CA PHE A 110 -19.83 3.05 -5.56
C PHE A 110 -19.18 4.00 -6.56
N ASN A 111 -17.95 4.42 -6.27
CA ASN A 111 -17.16 5.24 -7.17
C ASN A 111 -15.84 4.57 -7.53
N LEU A 112 -15.65 4.25 -8.82
CA LEU A 112 -14.45 3.57 -9.31
C LEU A 112 -13.17 4.38 -9.03
N MET A 113 -13.24 5.71 -9.14
CA MET A 113 -12.11 6.58 -8.83
C MET A 113 -11.79 6.55 -7.33
N LEU A 114 -12.81 6.54 -6.46
CA LEU A 114 -12.59 6.42 -5.02
C LEU A 114 -12.01 5.06 -4.65
N ILE A 115 -12.45 3.97 -5.27
CA ILE A 115 -11.88 2.64 -5.01
C ILE A 115 -10.41 2.58 -5.42
N VAL A 116 -10.05 3.11 -6.60
CA VAL A 116 -8.65 3.19 -7.05
C VAL A 116 -7.82 4.05 -6.10
N LEU A 117 -8.38 5.19 -5.66
CA LEU A 117 -7.70 6.09 -4.74
C LEU A 117 -7.56 5.50 -3.33
N GLN A 118 -8.58 4.81 -2.83
CA GLN A 118 -8.55 4.08 -1.57
C GLN A 118 -7.53 2.95 -1.62
N ARG A 119 -7.39 2.26 -2.76
CA ARG A 119 -6.39 1.19 -2.91
C ARG A 119 -4.96 1.73 -2.95
N LEU A 120 -4.77 2.95 -3.48
CA LEU A 120 -3.50 3.68 -3.43
C LEU A 120 -3.20 4.28 -2.04
N GLY A 121 -4.24 4.79 -1.37
CA GLY A 121 -4.14 5.49 -0.09
C GLY A 121 -4.13 4.59 1.14
N ARG A 122 -4.84 3.45 1.11
CA ARG A 122 -4.76 2.39 2.13
C ARG A 122 -3.59 1.48 1.77
N GLY A 123 -2.40 1.85 2.22
CA GLY A 123 -1.24 0.97 2.19
C GLY A 123 -1.45 -0.25 3.10
N VAL A 124 -0.88 -1.39 2.73
CA VAL A 124 -0.72 -2.58 3.58
C VAL A 124 0.31 -2.35 4.68
N VAL A 125 1.14 -1.31 4.54
CA VAL A 125 2.08 -0.92 5.58
C VAL A 125 1.26 -0.33 6.74
N PRO A 126 1.43 -0.80 7.98
CA PRO A 126 0.58 -0.38 9.10
C PRO A 126 0.72 1.07 9.57
N MET A 127 1.39 1.92 8.78
CA MET A 127 1.61 3.34 9.07
C MET A 127 0.53 4.21 8.42
N ASN A 128 -0.66 3.67 8.14
CA ASN A 128 -1.81 4.48 7.75
C ASN A 128 -2.77 4.48 8.93
N VAL A 129 -2.84 5.63 9.59
CA VAL A 129 -3.88 5.92 10.56
C VAL A 129 -5.19 5.98 9.77
N GLU A 130 -6.03 4.97 9.91
CA GLU A 130 -7.36 5.00 9.32
C GLU A 130 -8.18 6.05 10.06
N LEU A 131 -8.67 7.07 9.36
CA LEU A 131 -9.53 8.10 9.94
C LEU A 131 -10.79 7.49 10.61
N GLU A 132 -11.21 6.32 10.12
CA GLU A 132 -12.30 5.50 10.66
C GLU A 132 -11.97 4.88 12.04
N GLN A 133 -10.69 4.55 12.31
CA GLN A 133 -10.25 4.14 13.65
C GLN A 133 -10.19 5.31 14.65
N VAL A 134 -10.21 6.56 14.17
CA VAL A 134 -10.20 7.77 14.99
C VAL A 134 -11.63 8.18 15.41
N GLU A 135 -12.64 7.92 14.59
CA GLU A 135 -14.06 8.18 14.95
C GLU A 135 -14.62 7.14 15.94
N GLY A 136 -14.08 5.92 15.94
CA GLY A 136 -14.47 4.81 16.81
C GLY A 136 -13.83 4.80 18.20
N GLY A 137 -13.77 5.95 18.89
CA GLY A 137 -13.82 6.01 20.36
C GLY A 137 -12.83 5.21 21.23
N ASP A 138 -11.64 4.80 20.76
CA ASP A 138 -10.64 4.21 21.65
C ASP A 138 -9.20 4.65 21.31
N MET A 139 -8.92 5.94 21.53
CA MET A 139 -7.56 6.49 21.47
C MET A 139 -6.61 5.92 22.54
N ALA A 140 -7.11 5.16 23.51
CA ALA A 140 -6.33 4.67 24.65
C ALA A 140 -5.45 3.44 24.34
N ASN A 141 -5.68 2.75 23.22
CA ASN A 141 -4.96 1.52 22.84
C ASN A 141 -4.02 1.69 21.62
N PHE A 142 -3.59 2.91 21.29
CA PHE A 142 -2.55 3.17 20.29
C PHE A 142 -1.15 2.78 20.82
N GLY A 143 -0.94 1.51 21.14
CA GLY A 143 0.40 0.98 21.33
C GLY A 143 1.10 0.87 19.98
N ALA A 144 2.34 1.35 19.88
CA ALA A 144 3.20 1.16 18.70
C ALA A 144 3.31 -0.32 18.27
N GLU A 145 3.14 -1.23 19.24
CA GLU A 145 3.03 -2.69 19.11
C GLU A 145 1.84 -3.17 18.25
N SER A 146 0.71 -2.45 18.33
CA SER A 146 -0.54 -2.74 17.61
C SER A 146 -0.45 -2.34 16.15
N LEU A 147 0.27 -1.25 15.88
CA LEU A 147 0.47 -0.73 14.54
C LEU A 147 1.26 -1.75 13.72
N ILE A 148 2.49 -2.10 14.11
CA ILE A 148 3.34 -3.02 13.32
C ILE A 148 3.19 -4.48 13.81
N SER A 149 2.12 -5.14 13.36
CA SER A 149 1.81 -6.53 13.72
C SER A 149 1.64 -7.46 12.52
N PHE A 150 2.19 -8.68 12.64
CA PHE A 150 1.99 -9.75 11.66
C PHE A 150 0.52 -10.08 11.42
N LYS A 151 -0.30 -10.00 12.48
CA LYS A 151 -1.73 -10.31 12.41
C LYS A 151 -2.48 -9.35 11.49
N SER A 152 -2.17 -8.05 11.58
CA SER A 152 -2.80 -7.02 10.76
C SER A 152 -2.47 -7.23 9.27
N VAL A 153 -1.21 -7.50 8.95
CA VAL A 153 -0.78 -7.78 7.57
C VAL A 153 -1.39 -9.08 7.04
N SER A 154 -1.48 -10.13 7.87
CA SER A 154 -2.12 -11.39 7.45
C SER A 154 -3.63 -11.23 7.23
N ASN A 155 -4.33 -10.40 8.01
CA ASN A 155 -5.75 -10.14 7.79
C ASN A 155 -6.00 -9.51 6.42
N ILE A 156 -5.10 -8.62 5.97
CA ILE A 156 -5.18 -8.03 4.64
C ILE A 156 -4.89 -9.10 3.57
N LEU A 157 -3.86 -9.95 3.77
CA LEU A 157 -3.53 -11.03 2.84
C LEU A 157 -4.69 -12.04 2.68
N PHE A 158 -5.44 -12.32 3.73
CA PHE A 158 -6.58 -13.24 3.65
C PHE A 158 -7.92 -12.53 3.43
N SER A 159 -7.93 -11.21 3.22
CA SER A 159 -9.14 -10.46 2.90
C SER A 159 -9.63 -10.75 1.49
N LEU A 160 -10.94 -10.96 1.35
CA LEU A 160 -11.58 -11.17 0.05
C LEU A 160 -11.33 -10.00 -0.91
N GLU A 161 -11.25 -8.77 -0.40
CA GLU A 161 -10.98 -7.56 -1.19
C GLU A 161 -9.60 -7.62 -1.88
N MET A 162 -8.60 -8.20 -1.20
CA MET A 162 -7.27 -8.34 -1.78
C MET A 162 -7.33 -9.25 -3.00
N TRP A 163 -7.93 -10.43 -2.84
CA TRP A 163 -8.00 -11.47 -3.87
C TRP A 163 -8.86 -11.07 -5.07
N ILE A 164 -9.96 -10.34 -4.86
CA ILE A 164 -10.73 -9.76 -5.96
C ILE A 164 -9.85 -8.83 -6.79
N GLY A 165 -9.08 -7.95 -6.14
CA GLY A 165 -8.12 -7.12 -6.85
C GLY A 165 -7.11 -7.97 -7.62
N VAL A 166 -6.45 -8.94 -6.98
CA VAL A 166 -5.48 -9.82 -7.65
C VAL A 166 -6.06 -10.46 -8.91
N ALA A 167 -7.29 -10.96 -8.86
CA ALA A 167 -7.97 -11.53 -10.01
C ALA A 167 -8.16 -10.50 -11.15
N ILE A 168 -8.61 -9.28 -10.81
CA ILE A 168 -8.76 -8.17 -11.78
C ILE A 168 -7.40 -7.78 -12.38
N GLY A 169 -6.36 -7.68 -11.56
CA GLY A 169 -5.03 -7.31 -12.04
C GLY A 169 -4.41 -8.37 -12.94
N LEU A 170 -4.62 -9.66 -12.64
CA LEU A 170 -4.24 -10.77 -13.52
C LEU A 170 -4.96 -10.69 -14.86
N LEU A 171 -6.26 -10.36 -14.88
CA LEU A 171 -7.00 -10.13 -16.11
C LEU A 171 -6.40 -8.98 -16.94
N PHE A 172 -6.05 -7.85 -16.31
CA PHE A 172 -5.41 -6.74 -17.02
C PHE A 172 -4.02 -7.08 -17.55
N LEU A 173 -3.21 -7.82 -16.78
CA LEU A 173 -1.91 -8.30 -17.25
C LEU A 173 -2.05 -9.26 -18.44
N ALA A 174 -3.01 -10.19 -18.38
CA ALA A 174 -3.29 -11.10 -19.48
C ALA A 174 -3.72 -10.34 -20.75
N GLY A 175 -4.59 -9.34 -20.59
CA GLY A 175 -4.99 -8.43 -21.67
C GLY A 175 -3.79 -7.69 -22.28
N ALA A 176 -2.89 -7.17 -21.44
CA ALA A 176 -1.70 -6.44 -21.89
C ALA A 176 -0.77 -7.33 -22.74
N VAL A 177 -0.54 -8.57 -22.30
CA VAL A 177 0.27 -9.55 -23.03
C VAL A 177 -0.38 -9.88 -24.38
N TRP A 178 -1.70 -10.05 -24.41
CA TRP A 178 -2.42 -10.35 -25.64
C TRP A 178 -2.36 -9.22 -26.68
N PHE A 179 -2.53 -7.97 -26.26
CA PHE A 179 -2.38 -6.81 -27.16
C PHE A 179 -0.96 -6.69 -27.71
N ARG A 180 0.05 -6.94 -26.86
CA ARG A 180 1.44 -6.89 -27.28
C ARG A 180 1.80 -7.96 -28.31
N LYS A 181 1.24 -9.17 -28.16
CA LYS A 181 1.39 -10.24 -29.17
C LYS A 181 0.85 -9.80 -30.52
N ARG A 182 -0.38 -9.28 -30.57
CA ARG A 182 -1.00 -8.84 -31.83
C ARG A 182 -0.30 -7.68 -32.52
N ALA A 183 0.37 -6.82 -31.77
CA ALA A 183 1.17 -5.73 -32.33
C ALA A 183 2.50 -6.20 -32.96
N THR A 184 2.95 -7.42 -32.67
CA THR A 184 4.19 -7.98 -33.25
C THR A 184 3.92 -8.80 -34.52
N ASP A 185 2.69 -9.27 -34.71
CA ASP A 185 2.26 -10.06 -35.87
C ASP A 185 1.71 -9.22 -37.04
N ALA A 186 1.64 -7.89 -36.90
CA ALA A 186 1.15 -6.94 -37.91
C ALA A 186 2.28 -6.09 -38.48
#